data_AF-A0AAJ5NAT3-F1
#
_entry.id   AF-A0AAJ5NAT3-F1
#
_cell.length_a   1.000
_cell.length_b   1.000
_cell.length_c   1.000
_cell.angle_alpha   90.00
_cell.angle_beta   90.00
_cell.angle_gamma   90.00
#
_symmetry.space_group_name_H-M   'P 1'
#
loop_
_entity.id
_entity.type
_entity.pdbx_description
1 polymer ?
#
loop_
_entity_poly.entity_id
_entity_poly.type
_entity_poly.pdbx_seq_one_letter_code
_entity_poly.pdbx_strand_id
1 'polypeptide(L)'
;MSLDFSIFLNDFFPNGKPITNRSGIESRAVDDFFRGKMRFEITIKELREDYECDESACLTFMEPEAFSFFLPLFMKIAICDYDEADNIPDSIVYKLHRMATGGANDWLSEILKTYSKDQRSTIIDFLDEMSRIEWKYHNPDLASEAARLLREKF
;
A
#
# COMPACT_ATOMS: atom_id res chain seq x y z
N MET A 1 -9.34 -15.84 -0.07
CA MET A 1 -10.56 -15.05 0.27
C MET A 1 -10.70 -13.96 -0.80
N SER A 2 -11.90 -13.51 -1.19
CA SER A 2 -12.01 -12.35 -2.09
C SER A 2 -12.09 -11.08 -1.26
N LEU A 3 -11.06 -10.25 -1.31
CA LEU A 3 -11.06 -8.92 -0.68
C LEU A 3 -11.99 -7.98 -1.45
N ASP A 4 -12.85 -7.25 -0.75
CA ASP A 4 -13.74 -6.26 -1.37
C ASP A 4 -13.07 -4.88 -1.40
N PHE A 5 -12.54 -4.50 -2.56
CA PHE A 5 -11.95 -3.19 -2.78
C PHE A 5 -12.99 -2.10 -3.13
N SER A 6 -14.27 -2.45 -3.33
CA SER A 6 -15.32 -1.47 -3.67
C SER A 6 -15.67 -0.53 -2.52
N ILE A 7 -15.30 -0.88 -1.29
CA ILE A 7 -15.45 -0.05 -0.10
C ILE A 7 -14.51 1.18 -0.10
N PHE A 8 -13.51 1.20 -0.97
CA PHE A 8 -12.65 2.36 -1.21
C PHE A 8 -13.18 3.11 -2.43
N LEU A 9 -13.43 4.41 -2.28
CA LEU A 9 -13.91 5.23 -3.38
C LEU A 9 -12.85 5.32 -4.48
N ASN A 10 -13.26 5.14 -5.73
CA ASN A 10 -12.38 5.39 -6.87
C ASN A 10 -12.40 6.88 -7.25
N ASP A 11 -11.78 7.70 -6.42
CA ASP A 11 -11.71 9.15 -6.54
C ASP A 11 -10.32 9.63 -6.99
N PHE A 12 -10.13 10.95 -7.14
CA PHE A 12 -8.84 11.58 -7.42
C PHE A 12 -8.10 11.90 -6.13
N PHE A 13 -6.78 11.78 -6.14
CA PHE A 13 -5.96 12.32 -5.05
C PHE A 13 -6.17 13.84 -4.96
N PRO A 14 -6.34 14.44 -3.75
CA PRO A 14 -6.69 15.84 -3.63
C PRO A 14 -5.74 16.79 -4.36
N ASN A 15 -6.32 17.66 -5.19
CA ASN A 15 -5.56 18.64 -5.97
C ASN A 15 -4.70 19.54 -5.05
N GLY A 16 -3.45 19.76 -5.48
CA GLY A 16 -2.49 20.61 -4.76
C GLY A 16 -1.80 19.95 -3.57
N LYS A 17 -2.14 18.70 -3.22
CA LYS A 17 -1.37 17.93 -2.24
C LYS A 17 -0.13 17.28 -2.89
N PRO A 18 1.01 17.22 -2.18
CA PRO A 18 2.18 16.50 -2.64
C PRO A 18 1.94 14.98 -2.57
N ILE A 19 2.40 14.24 -3.58
CA ILE A 19 2.45 12.77 -3.50
C ILE A 19 3.75 12.36 -2.82
N THR A 20 4.83 13.08 -3.08
CA THR A 20 6.14 12.92 -2.41
C THR A 20 6.74 14.27 -2.03
N ASN A 21 7.84 14.27 -1.29
CA ASN A 21 8.66 15.47 -1.06
C ASN A 21 9.48 15.95 -2.26
N ARG A 22 9.47 15.22 -3.39
CA ARG A 22 10.21 15.54 -4.64
C ARG A 22 11.72 15.81 -4.49
N SER A 23 12.33 15.38 -3.38
CA SER A 23 13.75 15.64 -3.05
C SER A 23 14.77 14.90 -3.93
N GLY A 24 14.38 13.80 -4.59
CA GLY A 24 15.23 12.94 -5.42
C GLY A 24 14.63 12.67 -6.80
N ILE A 25 15.37 11.97 -7.65
CA ILE A 25 14.90 11.58 -8.99
C ILE A 25 13.70 10.64 -8.87
N GLU A 26 13.82 9.59 -8.06
CA GLU A 26 12.75 8.61 -7.85
C GLU A 26 11.51 9.25 -7.21
N SER A 27 11.67 10.11 -6.19
CA SER A 27 10.51 10.77 -5.59
C SER A 27 9.80 11.74 -6.55
N ARG A 28 10.53 12.37 -7.48
CA ARG A 28 9.92 13.15 -8.58
C ARG A 28 9.18 12.24 -9.56
N ALA A 29 9.77 11.11 -9.96
CA ALA A 29 9.13 10.15 -10.85
C ALA A 29 7.81 9.60 -10.27
N VAL A 30 7.80 9.22 -8.99
CA VAL A 30 6.57 8.79 -8.29
C VAL A 30 5.52 9.90 -8.30
N ASP A 31 5.92 11.14 -7.97
CA ASP A 31 4.97 12.24 -7.94
C ASP A 31 4.42 12.54 -9.35
N ASP A 32 5.26 12.55 -10.37
CA ASP A 32 4.84 12.81 -11.76
C ASP A 32 3.94 11.68 -12.31
N PHE A 33 4.19 10.41 -11.96
CA PHE A 33 3.40 9.27 -12.43
C PHE A 33 2.00 9.19 -11.79
N PHE A 34 1.90 9.42 -10.48
CA PHE A 34 0.62 9.26 -9.75
C PHE A 34 -0.25 10.53 -9.79
N ARG A 35 0.31 11.67 -10.18
CA ARG A 35 -0.40 12.96 -10.16
C ARG A 35 -1.55 12.99 -11.16
N GLY A 36 -2.73 13.35 -10.65
CA GLY A 36 -3.95 13.47 -11.43
C GLY A 36 -4.63 12.14 -11.76
N LYS A 37 -4.11 11.00 -11.29
CA LYS A 37 -4.73 9.69 -11.47
C LYS A 37 -5.76 9.40 -10.38
N MET A 38 -6.79 8.63 -10.73
CA MET A 38 -7.72 8.08 -9.73
C MET A 38 -7.09 6.93 -8.96
N ARG A 39 -7.64 6.64 -7.78
CA ARG A 39 -7.13 5.60 -6.86
C ARG A 39 -6.85 4.27 -7.55
N PHE A 40 -7.77 3.78 -8.37
CA PHE A 40 -7.67 2.49 -9.06
C PHE A 40 -7.45 2.61 -10.57
N GLU A 41 -6.96 3.75 -11.05
CA GLU A 41 -6.71 3.97 -12.47
C GLU A 41 -5.50 3.18 -12.97
N ILE A 42 -4.49 3.05 -12.11
CA ILE A 42 -3.20 2.46 -12.45
C ILE A 42 -3.29 0.94 -12.47
N THR A 43 -2.70 0.33 -13.50
CA THR A 43 -2.54 -1.12 -13.64
C THR A 43 -1.11 -1.56 -13.33
N ILE A 44 -0.92 -2.85 -13.02
CA ILE A 44 0.42 -3.44 -12.86
C ILE A 44 1.27 -3.28 -14.14
N LYS A 45 0.62 -3.35 -15.30
CA LYS A 45 1.29 -3.16 -16.59
C LYS A 45 1.88 -1.75 -16.72
N GLU A 46 1.11 -0.72 -16.41
CA GLU A 46 1.60 0.67 -16.45
C GLU A 46 2.71 0.92 -15.42
N LEU A 47 2.61 0.31 -14.23
CA LEU A 47 3.71 0.38 -13.24
C LEU A 47 5.00 -0.25 -13.79
N ARG A 48 4.91 -1.33 -14.57
CA ARG A 48 6.10 -2.01 -15.09
C ARG A 48 6.69 -1.40 -16.35
N GLU A 49 5.83 -0.88 -17.22
CA GLU A 49 6.23 -0.41 -18.55
C GLU A 49 6.45 1.10 -18.60
N ASP A 50 5.67 1.88 -17.83
CA ASP A 50 5.62 3.34 -17.96
C ASP A 50 6.26 4.08 -16.77
N TYR A 51 6.50 3.41 -15.64
CA TYR A 51 7.19 3.99 -14.50
C TYR A 51 8.69 3.68 -14.57
N GLU A 52 9.50 4.73 -14.57
CA GLU A 52 10.93 4.66 -14.90
C GLU A 52 11.81 4.01 -13.81
N CYS A 53 11.25 3.63 -12.66
CA CYS A 53 11.98 3.16 -11.48
C CYS A 53 11.35 1.86 -10.93
N ASP A 54 11.89 1.33 -9.83
CA ASP A 54 11.35 0.15 -9.15
C ASP A 54 9.94 0.44 -8.57
N GLU A 55 8.92 -0.31 -8.99
CA GLU A 55 7.52 -0.09 -8.67
C GLU A 55 7.26 -0.11 -7.16
N SER A 56 8.02 -0.93 -6.44
CA SER A 56 7.93 -1.06 -4.99
C SER A 56 8.47 0.18 -4.26
N ALA A 57 9.38 0.93 -4.89
CA ALA A 57 9.93 2.18 -4.34
C ALA A 57 8.85 3.26 -4.18
N CYS A 58 7.76 3.20 -4.94
CA CYS A 58 6.61 4.10 -4.80
C CYS A 58 6.11 4.17 -3.35
N LEU A 59 5.99 3.02 -2.68
CA LEU A 59 5.50 2.90 -1.30
C LEU A 59 6.45 3.55 -0.26
N THR A 60 7.73 3.68 -0.60
CA THR A 60 8.74 4.28 0.26
C THR A 60 8.72 5.80 0.15
N PHE A 61 8.54 6.35 -1.05
CA PHE A 61 8.63 7.79 -1.30
C PHE A 61 7.32 8.55 -1.10
N MET A 62 6.18 7.87 -1.09
CA MET A 62 4.89 8.52 -0.85
C MET A 62 4.79 9.12 0.55
N GLU A 63 4.35 10.37 0.61
CA GLU A 63 3.92 11.03 1.84
C GLU A 63 2.78 10.24 2.50
N PRO A 64 2.58 10.33 3.83
CA PRO A 64 1.56 9.55 4.54
C PRO A 64 0.15 9.62 3.93
N GLU A 65 -0.29 10.81 3.51
CA GLU A 65 -1.60 11.05 2.90
C GLU A 65 -1.72 10.36 1.53
N ALA A 66 -0.69 10.45 0.70
CA ALA A 66 -0.66 9.81 -0.62
C ALA A 66 -0.56 8.28 -0.51
N PHE A 67 0.25 7.79 0.43
CA PHE A 67 0.34 6.37 0.73
C PHE A 67 -1.01 5.82 1.18
N SER A 68 -1.69 6.48 2.14
CA SER A 68 -3.02 6.05 2.58
C SER A 68 -4.05 6.16 1.45
N PHE A 69 -3.89 7.08 0.50
CA PHE A 69 -4.78 7.13 -0.65
C PHE A 69 -4.61 5.91 -1.58
N PHE A 70 -3.38 5.61 -2.00
CA PHE A 70 -3.07 4.56 -2.98
C PHE A 70 -2.85 3.15 -2.39
N LEU A 71 -2.76 2.99 -1.06
CA LEU A 71 -2.61 1.68 -0.41
C LEU A 71 -3.61 0.61 -0.92
N PRO A 72 -4.92 0.89 -1.13
CA PRO A 72 -5.86 -0.11 -1.61
C PRO A 72 -5.55 -0.60 -3.03
N LEU A 73 -5.01 0.28 -3.88
CA LEU A 73 -4.55 -0.09 -5.22
C LEU A 73 -3.41 -1.09 -5.13
N PHE A 74 -2.39 -0.80 -4.33
CA PHE A 74 -1.25 -1.70 -4.17
C PHE A 74 -1.67 -3.04 -3.55
N MET A 75 -2.56 -3.03 -2.54
CA MET A 75 -3.13 -4.26 -1.99
C MET A 75 -3.90 -5.07 -3.03
N LYS A 76 -4.64 -4.40 -3.92
CA LYS A 76 -5.37 -5.05 -5.00
C LYS A 76 -4.42 -5.71 -6.00
N ILE A 77 -3.39 -4.98 -6.46
CA ILE A 77 -2.35 -5.50 -7.34
C ILE A 77 -1.66 -6.71 -6.70
N ALA A 78 -1.27 -6.61 -5.44
CA ALA A 78 -0.59 -7.68 -4.71
C ALA A 78 -1.43 -8.96 -4.52
N ILE A 79 -2.75 -8.88 -4.68
CA ILE A 79 -3.66 -10.04 -4.55
C ILE A 79 -4.10 -10.55 -5.91
N CYS A 80 -4.50 -9.65 -6.81
CA CYS A 80 -5.11 -9.99 -8.09
C CYS A 80 -4.07 -10.33 -9.15
N ASP A 81 -2.88 -9.71 -9.07
CA ASP A 81 -1.82 -9.80 -10.06
C ASP A 81 -0.51 -10.28 -9.36
N TYR A 82 -0.64 -11.16 -8.36
CA TYR A 82 0.46 -11.53 -7.45
C TYR A 82 1.71 -12.02 -8.19
N ASP A 83 1.55 -12.88 -9.21
CA ASP A 83 2.67 -13.40 -10.01
C ASP A 83 3.35 -12.31 -10.86
N GLU A 84 2.62 -11.25 -11.22
CA GLU A 84 3.11 -10.11 -11.99
C GLU A 84 3.56 -8.92 -11.11
N ALA A 85 3.23 -8.93 -9.81
CA ALA A 85 3.39 -7.81 -8.88
C ALA A 85 4.81 -7.67 -8.31
N ASP A 86 5.72 -8.60 -8.62
CA ASP A 86 7.13 -8.60 -8.19
C ASP A 86 7.27 -8.28 -6.68
N ASN A 87 8.02 -7.24 -6.31
CA ASN A 87 8.27 -6.86 -4.91
C ASN A 87 7.15 -6.05 -4.24
N ILE A 88 6.03 -5.77 -4.94
CA ILE A 88 4.91 -4.98 -4.38
C ILE A 88 4.28 -5.67 -3.15
N PRO A 89 3.89 -6.96 -3.18
CA PRO A 89 3.29 -7.64 -2.04
C PRO A 89 4.17 -7.53 -0.79
N ASP A 90 5.45 -7.85 -0.93
CA ASP A 90 6.43 -7.82 0.14
C ASP A 90 6.61 -6.42 0.71
N SER A 91 6.72 -5.42 -0.17
CA SER A 91 6.91 -4.03 0.24
C SER A 91 5.72 -3.49 1.04
N ILE A 92 4.49 -3.89 0.70
CA ILE A 92 3.31 -3.56 1.49
C ILE A 92 3.38 -4.24 2.86
N VAL A 93 3.71 -5.54 2.92
CA VAL A 93 3.82 -6.28 4.18
C VAL A 93 4.88 -5.66 5.08
N TYR A 94 6.08 -5.35 4.56
CA TYR A 94 7.13 -4.67 5.32
C TYR A 94 6.70 -3.30 5.85
N LYS A 95 6.02 -2.50 5.02
CA LYS A 95 5.53 -1.18 5.44
C LYS A 95 4.47 -1.29 6.53
N LEU A 96 3.50 -2.18 6.38
CA LEU A 96 2.44 -2.45 7.36
C LEU A 96 3.02 -3.00 8.66
N HIS A 97 3.98 -3.92 8.60
CA HIS A 97 4.69 -4.45 9.75
C HIS A 97 5.48 -3.35 10.49
N ARG A 98 6.18 -2.47 9.75
CA ARG A 98 6.88 -1.32 10.34
C ARG A 98 5.92 -0.35 11.04
N MET A 99 4.73 -0.13 10.48
CA MET A 99 3.67 0.66 11.15
C MET A 99 3.19 -0.03 12.43
N ALA A 100 2.97 -1.35 12.38
CA ALA A 100 2.50 -2.13 13.50
C ALA A 100 3.49 -2.14 14.69
N THR A 101 4.79 -2.18 14.39
CA THR A 101 5.89 -2.18 15.37
C THR A 101 6.35 -0.78 15.78
N GLY A 102 5.73 0.28 15.28
CA GLY A 102 5.95 1.67 15.71
C GLY A 102 7.06 2.43 14.98
N GLY A 103 7.60 1.87 13.89
CA GLY A 103 8.66 2.49 13.08
C GLY A 103 8.17 3.47 12.01
N ALA A 104 6.85 3.63 11.82
CA ALA A 104 6.24 4.50 10.81
C ALA A 104 4.93 5.13 11.34
N ASN A 105 5.01 5.80 12.50
CA ASN A 105 3.84 6.33 13.21
C ASN A 105 3.01 7.31 12.38
N ASP A 106 3.64 8.18 11.59
CA ASP A 106 2.90 9.17 10.78
C ASP A 106 1.99 8.50 9.72
N TRP A 107 2.46 7.41 9.09
CA TRP A 107 1.65 6.63 8.15
C TRP A 107 0.51 5.89 8.86
N LEU A 108 0.79 5.31 10.03
CA LEU A 108 -0.26 4.65 10.82
C LEU A 108 -1.33 5.66 11.27
N SER A 109 -0.92 6.83 11.74
CA SER A 109 -1.82 7.91 12.14
C SER A 109 -2.70 8.36 10.98
N GLU A 110 -2.15 8.45 9.76
CA GLU A 110 -2.94 8.83 8.59
C GLU A 110 -3.94 7.73 8.17
N ILE A 111 -3.58 6.45 8.27
CA ILE A 111 -4.53 5.33 8.07
C ILE A 111 -5.67 5.40 9.08
N LEU A 112 -5.35 5.59 10.38
CA LEU A 112 -6.35 5.67 11.45
C LEU A 112 -7.29 6.86 11.29
N LYS A 113 -6.79 7.96 10.72
CA LYS A 113 -7.55 9.17 10.42
C LYS A 113 -8.44 9.02 9.19
N THR A 114 -7.95 8.34 8.15
CA THR A 114 -8.59 8.31 6.82
C THR A 114 -9.61 7.19 6.69
N TYR A 115 -9.34 6.03 7.25
CA TYR A 115 -10.13 4.83 6.98
C TYR A 115 -11.19 4.53 8.03
N SER A 116 -12.34 4.06 7.57
CA SER A 116 -13.38 3.49 8.43
C SER A 116 -12.88 2.22 9.12
N LYS A 117 -13.67 1.70 10.07
CA LYS A 117 -13.36 0.40 10.70
C LYS A 117 -13.35 -0.74 9.67
N ASP A 118 -14.29 -0.73 8.73
CA ASP A 118 -14.40 -1.79 7.71
C ASP A 118 -13.23 -1.74 6.73
N GLN A 119 -12.83 -0.55 6.28
CA GLN A 119 -11.64 -0.36 5.44
C GLN A 119 -10.36 -0.81 6.15
N ARG A 120 -10.24 -0.55 7.45
CA ARG A 120 -9.13 -1.04 8.27
C ARG A 120 -9.16 -2.56 8.43
N SER A 121 -10.34 -3.17 8.53
CA SER A 121 -10.47 -4.63 8.50
C SER A 121 -9.95 -5.24 7.20
N THR A 122 -10.17 -4.59 6.05
CA THR A 122 -9.65 -5.08 4.76
C THR A 122 -8.11 -5.08 4.71
N ILE A 123 -7.42 -4.18 5.43
CA ILE A 123 -5.96 -4.25 5.57
C ILE A 123 -5.56 -5.51 6.34
N ILE A 124 -6.30 -5.86 7.39
CA ILE A 124 -6.04 -7.08 8.18
C ILE A 124 -6.29 -8.32 7.32
N ASP A 125 -7.40 -8.37 6.61
CA ASP A 125 -7.75 -9.48 5.72
C ASP A 125 -6.70 -9.67 4.61
N PHE A 126 -6.14 -8.57 4.09
CA PHE A 126 -5.02 -8.60 3.15
C PHE A 126 -3.77 -9.24 3.75
N LEU A 127 -3.38 -8.85 4.98
CA LEU A 127 -2.22 -9.42 5.66
C LEU A 127 -2.41 -10.91 5.96
N ASP A 128 -3.61 -11.32 6.37
CA ASP A 128 -3.93 -12.74 6.56
C ASP A 128 -3.81 -13.52 5.24
N GLU A 129 -4.24 -12.93 4.12
CA GLU A 129 -4.13 -13.55 2.80
C GLU A 129 -2.66 -13.62 2.33
N MET A 130 -1.84 -12.60 2.59
CA MET A 130 -0.39 -12.61 2.32
C MET A 130 0.34 -13.70 3.12
N SER A 131 0.01 -13.85 4.41
CA SER A 131 0.46 -14.98 5.25
C SER A 131 0.10 -16.32 4.59
N ARG A 132 -1.15 -16.46 4.14
CA ARG A 132 -1.63 -17.70 3.52
C ARG A 132 -0.93 -18.03 2.21
N ILE A 133 -0.67 -17.03 1.36
CA ILE A 133 -0.07 -17.21 0.02
C ILE A 133 1.39 -17.61 0.16
N GLU A 134 2.21 -16.80 0.84
CA GLU A 134 3.67 -16.96 0.84
C GLU A 134 4.29 -16.81 2.23
N TRP A 135 3.87 -15.81 3.00
CA TRP A 135 4.61 -15.39 4.19
C TRP A 135 4.65 -16.43 5.33
N LYS A 136 3.72 -17.40 5.37
CA LYS A 136 3.78 -18.56 6.28
C LYS A 136 5.03 -19.43 6.13
N TYR A 137 5.73 -19.33 5.00
CA TYR A 137 6.99 -20.05 4.76
C TYR A 137 8.22 -19.26 5.25
N HIS A 138 8.03 -18.01 5.67
CA HIS A 138 9.08 -17.15 6.20
C HIS A 138 9.19 -17.30 7.72
N ASN A 139 10.37 -17.02 8.26
CA ASN A 139 10.59 -17.00 9.71
C ASN A 139 11.35 -15.72 10.10
N PRO A 140 10.69 -14.71 10.70
CA PRO A 140 9.27 -14.70 11.07
C PRO A 140 8.29 -14.49 9.89
N ASP A 141 7.03 -14.93 10.06
CA ASP A 141 5.90 -14.54 9.20
C ASP A 141 5.47 -13.12 9.57
N LEU A 142 6.02 -12.13 8.87
CA LEU A 142 5.76 -10.71 9.14
C LEU A 142 4.33 -10.31 8.82
N ALA A 143 3.67 -10.96 7.87
CA ALA A 143 2.29 -10.66 7.51
C ALA A 143 1.34 -11.02 8.65
N SER A 144 1.49 -12.23 9.20
CA SER A 144 0.74 -12.70 10.37
C SER A 144 1.01 -11.85 11.62
N GLU A 145 2.27 -11.52 11.88
CA GLU A 145 2.63 -10.66 13.02
C GLU A 145 2.04 -9.25 12.88
N ALA A 146 2.14 -8.64 11.70
CA ALA A 146 1.56 -7.33 11.42
C ALA A 146 0.03 -7.35 11.59
N ALA A 147 -0.66 -8.38 11.09
CA ALA A 147 -2.10 -8.53 11.22
C ALA A 147 -2.50 -8.60 12.70
N ARG A 148 -1.77 -9.36 13.53
CA ARG A 148 -2.04 -9.47 14.97
C ARG A 148 -1.90 -8.11 15.66
N LEU A 149 -0.80 -7.40 15.41
CA LEU A 149 -0.50 -6.12 16.05
C LEU A 149 -1.44 -4.99 15.60
N LEU A 150 -1.83 -4.96 14.32
CA LEU A 150 -2.74 -3.93 13.80
C LEU A 150 -4.18 -4.12 14.30
N ARG A 151 -4.63 -5.35 14.56
CA ARG A 151 -5.94 -5.61 15.20
C ARG A 151 -6.09 -4.95 16.56
N GLU A 152 -5.00 -4.76 17.31
CA GLU A 152 -5.02 -4.06 18.60
C GLU A 152 -5.10 -2.53 18.44
N LYS A 153 -4.79 -2.01 17.25
CA LYS A 153 -4.69 -0.58 16.95
C LYS A 153 -5.88 -0.04 16.14
N PHE A 154 -6.58 -0.90 15.41
CA PHE A 154 -7.72 -0.55 14.55
C PHE A 154 -9.07 -0.51 15.29
#